data_AF-M2QT49-F1
#
_entry.id   AF-M2QT49-F1
#
_cell.length_a   1.000
_cell.length_b   1.000
_cell.length_c   1.000
_cell.angle_alpha   90.00
_cell.angle_beta   90.00
_cell.angle_gamma   90.00
#
_symmetry.space_group_name_H-M   'P 1'
#
loop_
_entity.id
_entity.type
_entity.pdbx_description
1 polymer ?
#
loop_
_entity_poly.entity_id
_entity_poly.type
_entity_poly.pdbx_seq_one_letter_code
_entity_poly.pdbx_strand_id
1 'polypeptide(L)'
;MSGFEVKTEDMTTFATHLDKLEDALKKSADMVGSCVADPGIFGIFGGQIYGAGASMHCGKARDHLNKYSENVKEFSDRVREAAKKYDANEAETEKLITAAGDGIEEVKVK
;
A
#
# COMPACT_ATOMS: atom_id res chain seq x y z
N MET A 1 -8.70 -26.42 -19.90
CA MET A 1 -9.19 -25.26 -19.11
C MET A 1 -7.96 -24.65 -18.47
N SER A 2 -7.50 -23.48 -18.91
CA SER A 2 -6.58 -22.71 -18.08
C SER A 2 -7.39 -22.27 -16.86
N GLY A 3 -6.89 -22.54 -15.66
CA GLY A 3 -7.51 -22.07 -14.43
C GLY A 3 -7.54 -20.55 -14.36
N PHE A 4 -8.04 -20.02 -13.24
CA PHE A 4 -7.86 -18.60 -12.92
C PHE A 4 -6.36 -18.31 -12.79
N GLU A 5 -5.75 -17.75 -13.84
CA GLU A 5 -4.36 -17.32 -13.85
C GLU A 5 -4.28 -15.94 -13.20
N VAL A 6 -3.53 -15.84 -12.11
CA VAL A 6 -3.33 -14.57 -11.40
C VAL A 6 -2.01 -13.97 -11.86
N LYS A 7 -2.08 -12.78 -12.47
CA LYS A 7 -0.88 -12.03 -12.89
C LYS A 7 -0.21 -11.40 -11.67
N THR A 8 0.68 -12.14 -11.02
CA THR A 8 1.41 -11.70 -9.83
C THR A 8 2.36 -10.52 -10.11
N GLU A 9 2.78 -10.35 -11.37
CA GLU A 9 3.49 -9.16 -11.85
C GLU A 9 2.64 -7.87 -11.75
N ASP A 10 1.35 -7.94 -12.11
CA ASP A 10 0.42 -6.80 -12.01
C ASP A 10 0.20 -6.42 -10.53
N MET A 11 0.13 -7.42 -9.65
CA MET A 11 0.03 -7.21 -8.19
C MET A 11 1.28 -6.53 -7.63
N THR A 12 2.47 -6.97 -8.05
CA THR A 12 3.74 -6.37 -7.62
C THR A 12 3.90 -4.93 -8.14
N THR A 13 3.47 -4.68 -9.38
CA THR A 13 3.44 -3.33 -9.98
C THR A 13 2.49 -2.42 -9.21
N PHE A 14 1.30 -2.93 -8.87
CA PHE A 14 0.33 -2.19 -8.06
C PHE A 14 0.87 -1.86 -6.67
N ALA A 15 1.52 -2.80 -5.99
CA ALA A 15 2.19 -2.54 -4.71
C ALA A 15 3.27 -1.45 -4.83
N THR A 16 4.02 -1.40 -5.93
CA THR A 16 4.99 -0.33 -6.19
C THR A 16 4.32 1.04 -6.35
N HIS A 17 3.12 1.10 -6.93
CA HIS A 17 2.34 2.34 -7.00
C HIS A 17 1.82 2.77 -5.62
N LEU A 18 1.46 1.82 -4.75
CA LEU A 18 1.06 2.11 -3.38
C LEU A 18 2.22 2.71 -2.56
N ASP A 19 3.45 2.23 -2.76
CA ASP A 19 4.63 2.83 -2.11
C ASP A 19 4.83 4.30 -2.56
N LYS A 20 4.65 4.58 -3.86
CA LYS A 20 4.72 5.97 -4.37
C LYS A 20 3.62 6.85 -3.76
N LEU A 21 2.44 6.28 -3.53
CA LEU A 21 1.33 6.96 -2.86
C LEU A 21 1.64 7.24 -1.39
N GLU A 22 2.23 6.28 -0.66
CA GLU A 22 2.73 6.47 0.72
C GLU A 22 3.69 7.67 0.78
N ASP A 23 4.68 7.71 -0.10
CA ASP A 23 5.65 8.79 -0.16
C ASP A 23 5.01 10.15 -0.44
N ALA A 24 4.02 10.20 -1.35
CA ALA A 24 3.28 11.41 -1.66
C ALA A 24 2.44 11.89 -0.47
N LEU A 25 1.85 10.97 0.30
CA LEU A 25 1.09 11.27 1.51
C LEU A 25 1.99 11.83 2.61
N LYS A 26 3.17 11.25 2.83
CA LYS A 26 4.15 11.78 3.80
C LYS A 26 4.62 13.18 3.43
N LYS A 27 4.96 13.42 2.15
CA LYS A 27 5.32 14.76 1.66
C LYS A 27 4.20 15.77 1.88
N SER A 28 2.95 15.36 1.65
CA SER A 28 1.77 16.19 1.91
C SER A 28 1.60 16.45 3.41
N ALA A 29 1.84 15.46 4.27
CA ALA A 29 1.77 15.59 5.71
C ALA A 29 2.82 16.59 6.24
N ASP A 30 4.04 16.53 5.74
CA ASP A 30 5.11 17.46 6.11
C ASP A 30 4.80 18.88 5.63
N MET A 31 4.32 19.03 4.40
CA MET A 31 3.89 20.33 3.87
C MET A 31 2.77 20.94 4.72
N VAL A 32 1.70 20.18 4.96
CA VAL A 32 0.56 20.66 5.77
C VAL A 32 0.98 20.93 7.20
N GLY A 33 1.81 20.08 7.79
CA GLY A 33 2.38 20.28 9.12
C GLY A 33 3.25 21.54 9.24
N SER A 34 3.86 21.97 8.13
CA SER A 34 4.67 23.18 8.05
C SER A 34 3.85 24.47 7.84
N CYS A 35 2.55 24.36 7.56
CA CYS A 35 1.66 25.51 7.47
C CYS A 35 1.38 26.11 8.86
N VAL A 36 2.29 26.97 9.33
CA VAL A 36 2.08 27.81 10.50
C VAL A 36 1.48 29.13 10.02
N ALA A 37 0.26 29.47 10.48
CA ALA A 37 -0.34 30.75 10.13
C ALA A 37 0.46 31.90 10.79
N ASP A 38 0.95 32.84 9.98
CA ASP A 38 1.71 34.00 10.44
C ASP A 38 0.83 34.86 11.40
N PRO A 39 1.15 34.92 12.70
CA PRO A 39 0.39 35.70 13.68
C PRO A 39 0.44 37.21 13.40
N GLY A 40 1.42 37.69 12.63
CA GLY A 40 1.62 39.10 12.32
C GLY A 40 0.51 39.72 11.47
N ILE A 41 -0.22 38.90 10.69
CA ILE A 41 -1.29 39.38 9.79
C ILE A 41 -2.58 39.77 10.55
N PHE A 42 -2.82 39.22 11.74
CA PHE A 42 -4.09 39.39 12.48
C PHE A 42 -3.97 40.16 13.80
N GLY A 43 -2.81 40.80 14.05
CA GLY A 43 -2.53 41.57 15.27
C GLY A 43 -2.28 40.69 16.51
N ILE A 44 -1.54 41.21 17.50
CA ILE A 44 -0.97 40.45 18.63
C ILE A 44 -2.00 39.62 19.42
N PHE A 45 -3.24 40.09 19.58
CA PHE A 45 -4.26 39.40 20.38
C PHE A 45 -5.15 38.44 19.56
N GLY A 46 -5.43 38.74 18.28
CA GLY A 46 -6.21 37.87 17.40
C GLY A 46 -5.33 36.80 16.73
N GLY A 47 -4.16 37.19 16.24
CA GLY A 47 -3.23 36.34 15.52
C GLY A 47 -2.68 35.16 16.32
N GLN A 48 -2.64 35.23 17.66
CA GLN A 48 -2.26 34.08 18.47
C GLN A 48 -3.35 33.02 18.54
N ILE A 49 -4.64 33.40 18.66
CA ILE A 49 -5.75 32.44 18.70
C ILE A 49 -5.96 31.82 17.31
N TYR A 50 -5.94 32.65 16.26
CA TYR A 50 -6.04 32.17 14.88
C TYR A 50 -4.80 31.34 14.48
N GLY A 51 -3.60 31.76 14.90
CA GLY A 51 -2.35 31.02 14.70
C GLY A 51 -2.33 29.68 15.41
N ALA A 52 -2.79 29.61 16.66
CA ALA A 52 -2.91 28.37 17.41
C ALA A 52 -3.98 27.44 16.81
N GLY A 53 -5.14 27.98 16.40
CA GLY A 53 -6.20 27.20 15.75
C GLY A 53 -5.76 26.63 14.40
N ALA A 54 -5.16 27.45 13.53
CA ALA A 54 -4.65 27.00 12.24
C ALA A 54 -3.53 25.96 12.40
N SER A 55 -2.59 26.17 13.32
CA SER A 55 -1.51 25.22 13.61
C SER A 55 -2.05 23.90 14.17
N MET A 56 -3.09 23.93 15.00
CA MET A 56 -3.75 22.74 15.52
C MET A 56 -4.51 21.96 14.42
N HIS A 57 -5.19 22.66 13.51
CA HIS A 57 -5.84 22.02 12.35
C HIS A 57 -4.82 21.42 11.36
N CYS A 58 -3.72 22.13 11.11
CA CYS A 58 -2.62 21.64 10.29
C CYS A 58 -1.92 20.43 10.93
N GLY A 59 -1.73 20.44 12.25
CA GLY A 59 -1.23 19.29 13.00
C GLY A 59 -2.14 18.08 12.90
N LYS A 60 -3.47 18.26 13.08
CA LYS A 60 -4.43 17.16 12.90
C LYS A 60 -4.43 16.61 11.47
N ALA A 61 -4.39 17.48 10.46
CA ALA A 61 -4.34 17.06 9.07
C ALA A 61 -3.05 16.28 8.75
N ARG A 62 -1.91 16.70 9.30
CA ARG A 62 -0.65 15.94 9.25
C ARG A 62 -0.81 14.55 9.86
N ASP A 63 -1.39 14.44 11.04
CA ASP A 63 -1.59 13.15 11.72
C ASP A 63 -2.50 12.21 10.91
N HIS A 64 -3.57 12.75 10.32
CA HIS A 64 -4.45 11.99 9.44
C HIS A 64 -3.75 11.50 8.18
N LEU A 65 -2.92 12.33 7.55
CA LEU A 65 -2.14 11.95 6.37
C LEU A 65 -1.09 10.88 6.71
N ASN A 66 -0.43 11.00 7.86
CA ASN A 66 0.50 9.97 8.35
C ASN A 66 -0.21 8.64 8.59
N LYS A 67 -1.34 8.65 9.29
CA LYS A 67 -2.13 7.42 9.53
C LYS A 67 -2.63 6.79 8.23
N TYR A 68 -3.02 7.61 7.25
CA TYR A 68 -3.42 7.09 5.95
C TYR A 68 -2.23 6.48 5.20
N SER A 69 -1.04 7.08 5.29
CA SER A 69 0.19 6.52 4.71
C SER A 69 0.54 5.14 5.30
N GLU A 70 0.36 4.95 6.61
CA GLU A 70 0.57 3.65 7.28
C GLU A 70 -0.38 2.58 6.75
N ASN A 71 -1.66 2.91 6.59
CA ASN A 71 -2.65 1.98 6.03
C ASN A 71 -2.34 1.62 4.56
N VAL A 72 -1.88 2.58 3.76
CA VAL A 72 -1.47 2.35 2.36
C VAL A 72 -0.26 1.41 2.31
N LYS A 73 0.70 1.59 3.22
CA LYS A 73 1.85 0.70 3.34
C LYS A 73 1.45 -0.72 3.73
N GLU A 74 0.61 -0.87 4.75
CA GLU A 74 0.11 -2.19 5.16
C GLU A 74 -0.63 -2.90 4.01
N PHE A 75 -1.42 -2.14 3.24
CA PHE A 75 -2.09 -2.68 2.06
C PHE A 75 -1.10 -3.10 0.97
N SER A 76 -0.06 -2.30 0.69
CA SER A 76 1.03 -2.63 -0.23
C SER A 76 1.71 -3.96 0.16
N ASP A 77 2.02 -4.13 1.44
CA ASP A 77 2.67 -5.34 1.95
C ASP A 77 1.77 -6.58 1.81
N ARG A 78 0.46 -6.45 2.09
CA ARG A 78 -0.51 -7.52 1.89
C ARG A 78 -0.66 -7.93 0.43
N VAL A 79 -0.61 -6.97 -0.51
CA VAL A 79 -0.63 -7.26 -1.94
C VAL A 79 0.61 -8.05 -2.36
N ARG A 80 1.80 -7.68 -1.87
CA ARG A 80 3.04 -8.42 -2.12
C ARG A 80 2.98 -9.84 -1.54
N GLU A 81 2.44 -9.98 -0.34
CA GLU A 81 2.28 -11.30 0.29
C GLU A 81 1.30 -12.17 -0.52
N ALA A 82 0.20 -11.60 -0.99
CA ALA A 82 -0.75 -12.30 -1.83
C ALA A 82 -0.12 -12.75 -3.15
N ALA A 83 0.66 -11.88 -3.82
CA ALA A 83 1.38 -12.24 -5.04
C ALA A 83 2.31 -13.45 -4.81
N LYS A 84 3.11 -13.42 -3.73
CA LYS A 84 3.99 -14.56 -3.36
C LYS A 84 3.22 -15.85 -3.11
N LYS A 85 2.05 -15.77 -2.46
CA LYS A 85 1.19 -16.94 -2.21
C LYS A 85 0.62 -17.52 -3.50
N TYR A 86 0.23 -16.68 -4.45
CA TYR A 86 -0.23 -17.15 -5.76
C TYR A 86 0.89 -17.86 -6.52
N ASP A 87 2.09 -17.26 -6.60
CA ASP A 87 3.23 -17.92 -7.27
C ASP A 87 3.59 -19.26 -6.62
N ALA A 88 3.59 -19.33 -5.28
CA ALA A 88 3.88 -20.55 -4.55
C ALA A 88 2.83 -21.65 -4.79
N ASN A 89 1.54 -21.28 -4.76
CA ASN A 89 0.44 -22.21 -5.00
C ASN A 89 0.43 -22.71 -6.44
N GLU A 90 0.77 -21.86 -7.41
CA GLU A 90 0.84 -22.24 -8.82
C GLU A 90 2.00 -23.23 -9.06
N ALA A 91 3.18 -22.96 -8.50
CA ALA A 91 4.32 -23.87 -8.56
C ALA A 91 4.07 -25.21 -7.86
N GLU A 92 3.31 -25.23 -6.74
CA GLU A 92 2.91 -26.46 -6.06
C GLU A 92 1.87 -27.23 -6.89
N THR A 93 0.87 -26.53 -7.43
CA THR A 93 -0.19 -27.12 -8.26
C THR A 93 0.40 -27.72 -9.53
N GLU A 94 1.35 -27.05 -10.17
CA GLU A 94 2.04 -27.55 -11.36
C GLU A 94 2.79 -28.86 -11.05
N LYS A 95 3.54 -28.91 -9.94
CA LYS A 95 4.22 -30.15 -9.49
C LYS A 95 3.24 -31.30 -9.27
N LEU A 96 2.11 -31.04 -8.62
CA LEU A 96 1.09 -32.06 -8.35
C LEU A 96 0.45 -32.56 -9.65
N ILE A 97 0.18 -31.66 -10.61
CA ILE A 97 -0.37 -32.01 -11.91
C ILE A 97 0.63 -32.84 -12.72
N THR A 98 1.90 -32.44 -12.77
CA THR A 98 2.95 -33.20 -13.47
C THR A 98 3.12 -34.59 -12.87
N ALA A 99 3.22 -34.70 -11.54
CA ALA A 99 3.34 -35.99 -10.86
C ALA A 99 2.11 -36.90 -11.09
N ALA A 100 0.90 -36.33 -11.13
CA ALA A 100 -0.31 -37.07 -11.48
C ALA A 100 -0.30 -37.53 -12.95
N GLY A 101 0.22 -36.72 -13.86
CA GLY A 101 0.41 -37.06 -15.28
C GLY A 101 1.34 -38.27 -15.47
N ASP A 102 2.51 -38.26 -14.83
CA ASP A 102 3.49 -39.35 -14.89
C ASP A 102 2.90 -40.67 -14.39
N GLY A 103 2.16 -40.64 -13.27
CA GLY A 103 1.51 -41.83 -12.73
C GLY A 103 0.38 -42.40 -13.62
N ILE A 104 -0.28 -41.56 -14.41
CA ILE A 104 -1.29 -42.01 -15.39
C ILE A 104 -0.63 -42.69 -16.59
N GLU A 105 0.52 -42.20 -17.05
CA GLU A 105 1.28 -42.84 -18.13
C GLU A 105 1.79 -44.22 -17.73
N GLU A 106 2.31 -44.39 -16.51
CA GLU A 106 2.77 -45.70 -16.01
C GLU A 106 1.64 -46.76 -15.96
N VAL A 107 0.40 -46.35 -15.68
CA VAL A 107 -0.77 -47.25 -15.65
C VAL A 107 -1.23 -47.66 -17.05
N LYS A 108 -1.05 -46.82 -18.07
CA LYS A 108 -1.45 -47.14 -19.46
C LYS A 108 -0.51 -48.12 -20.17
N VAL A 109 0.71 -48.33 -19.66
CA VAL A 109 1.74 -49.19 -20.27
C VAL A 109 1.68 -50.64 -19.73
N LYS A 110 0.72 -50.96 -18.85
CA LYS A 110 0.40 -52.32 -18.41
C LYS A 110 -0.94 -52.79 -18.98
#